data_AF-A0A7S0R3I8-F1
#
_entry.id   AF-A0A7S0R3I8-F1
#
_cell.length_a   1.000
_cell.length_b   1.000
_cell.length_c   1.000
_cell.angle_alpha   90.00
_cell.angle_beta   90.00
_cell.angle_gamma   90.00
#
_symmetry.space_group_name_H-M   'P 1'
#
loop_
_entity.id
_entity.type
_entity.pdbx_description
1 polymer ?
#
loop_
_entity_poly.entity_id
_entity_poly.type
_entity_poly.pdbx_seq_one_letter_code
_entity_poly.pdbx_strand_id
1 'polypeptide(L)'
;QLAEITLPGQTREQGLDVLEIMRNIHLFVARYQYNLHSQVFVERAAGARDRKLLNTIGIRHVANSIRTHGMGIMNTTVNFVYQYLARKFNVFSQFLYDDHIR
;
A
#
# COMPACT_ATOMS: atom_id res chain seq x y z
N GLN A 1 -28.55 -13.50 7.54
CA GLN A 1 -28.45 -12.16 6.94
C GLN A 1 -26.97 -11.80 6.90
N LEU A 2 -26.35 -11.81 5.72
CA LEU A 2 -24.95 -11.40 5.54
C LEU A 2 -24.89 -9.90 5.74
N ALA A 3 -24.17 -9.45 6.77
CA ALA A 3 -23.97 -8.03 7.03
C ALA A 3 -23.26 -7.42 5.83
N GLU A 4 -23.99 -6.63 5.06
CA GLU A 4 -23.46 -5.83 3.97
C GLU A 4 -22.53 -4.79 4.60
N ILE A 5 -21.22 -5.04 4.53
CA ILE A 5 -20.21 -4.12 5.03
C ILE A 5 -20.13 -2.97 4.01
N THR A 6 -21.11 -2.07 4.06
CA THR A 6 -21.09 -0.83 3.29
C THR A 6 -20.00 0.05 3.91
N LEU A 7 -18.81 0.08 3.29
CA LEU A 7 -17.79 1.05 3.66
C LEU A 7 -18.39 2.45 3.48
N PRO A 8 -18.40 3.31 4.52
CA PRO A 8 -18.96 4.64 4.41
C PRO A 8 -18.25 5.42 3.29
N GLY A 9 -19.03 5.95 2.34
CA GLY A 9 -18.52 6.64 1.13
C GLY A 9 -17.90 8.03 1.38
N GLN A 10 -17.52 8.36 2.61
CA GLN A 10 -16.91 9.63 2.97
C GLN A 10 -15.38 9.47 2.98
N THR A 11 -14.75 9.70 1.82
CA THR A 11 -13.28 9.75 1.70
C THR A 11 -12.80 11.16 1.99
N ARG A 12 -12.04 11.34 3.08
CA ARG A 12 -11.41 12.63 3.40
C ARG A 12 -10.02 12.69 2.76
N GLU A 13 -9.84 13.59 1.80
CA GLU A 13 -8.62 13.73 0.97
C GLU A 13 -7.51 14.54 1.67
N GLN A 14 -6.99 14.08 2.81
CA GLN A 14 -5.85 14.74 3.46
C GLN A 14 -4.73 13.73 3.80
N GLY A 15 -3.52 14.01 3.31
CA GLY A 15 -2.30 13.75 4.07
C GLY A 15 -1.46 12.51 3.75
N LEU A 16 -1.67 11.78 2.65
CA LEU A 16 -0.79 10.66 2.27
C LEU A 16 -0.03 10.96 0.97
N ASP A 17 1.27 11.16 1.11
CA ASP A 17 2.21 11.37 0.00
C ASP A 17 2.80 10.03 -0.48
N VAL A 18 2.84 9.82 -1.79
CA VAL A 18 3.38 8.58 -2.37
C VAL A 18 4.83 8.35 -1.99
N LEU A 19 5.67 9.39 -1.90
CA LEU A 19 7.07 9.23 -1.48
C LEU A 19 7.17 8.74 -0.03
N GLU A 20 6.32 9.22 0.86
CA GLU A 20 6.30 8.77 2.26
C GLU A 20 5.86 7.30 2.36
N ILE A 21 4.87 6.91 1.55
CA ILE A 21 4.44 5.51 1.42
C ILE A 21 5.60 4.65 0.92
N MET A 22 6.33 5.09 -0.11
CA MET A 22 7.44 4.32 -0.68
C MET A 22 8.63 4.18 0.28
N ARG A 23 8.95 5.23 1.05
CA ARG A 23 9.96 5.15 2.14
C ARG A 23 9.58 4.11 3.19
N ASN A 24 8.29 3.94 3.45
CA ASN A 24 7.73 3.01 4.43
C ASN A 24 6.99 1.84 3.78
N ILE A 25 7.44 1.37 2.61
CA ILE A 25 6.72 0.38 1.79
C ILE A 25 6.38 -0.92 2.55
N HIS A 26 7.21 -1.32 3.51
CA HIS A 26 6.96 -2.47 4.37
C HIS A 26 5.72 -2.30 5.26
N LEU A 27 5.48 -1.09 5.78
CA LEU A 27 4.25 -0.78 6.54
C LEU A 27 3.04 -0.75 5.62
N PHE A 28 3.20 -0.18 4.41
CA PHE A 28 2.13 -0.13 3.43
C PHE A 28 1.64 -1.53 3.06
N VAL A 29 2.54 -2.44 2.70
CA VAL A 29 2.20 -3.83 2.34
C VAL A 29 1.56 -4.59 3.50
N ALA A 30 1.97 -4.33 4.74
CA ALA A 30 1.38 -4.98 5.91
C ALA A 30 -0.03 -4.44 6.26
N ARG A 31 -0.25 -3.14 6.04
CA ARG A 31 -1.41 -2.41 6.58
C ARG A 31 -2.48 -2.08 5.56
N TYR A 32 -2.24 -2.20 4.26
CA TYR A 32 -3.22 -1.87 3.23
C TYR A 32 -3.63 -3.10 2.42
N GLN A 33 -4.88 -3.11 1.97
CA GLN A 33 -5.40 -4.08 1.01
C GLN A 33 -5.91 -3.36 -0.21
N TYR A 34 -5.68 -3.93 -1.39
CA TYR A 34 -6.17 -3.36 -2.63
C TYR A 34 -7.61 -3.83 -2.90
N ASN A 35 -8.54 -2.89 -3.00
CA ASN A 35 -9.88 -3.16 -3.49
C ASN A 35 -9.88 -3.01 -5.01
N LEU A 36 -9.96 -4.14 -5.72
CA LEU A 36 -9.99 -4.19 -7.18
C LEU A 36 -11.22 -3.53 -7.79
N HIS A 37 -12.38 -3.59 -7.12
CA HIS A 37 -13.63 -3.03 -7.62
C HIS A 37 -13.57 -1.50 -7.65
N SER A 38 -13.12 -0.88 -6.56
CA SER A 38 -13.03 0.57 -6.43
C SER A 38 -11.65 1.15 -6.79
N GLN A 39 -10.69 0.29 -7.16
CA GLN A 39 -9.31 0.66 -7.52
C GLN A 39 -8.61 1.56 -6.49
N VAL A 40 -8.80 1.24 -5.21
CA VAL A 40 -8.18 1.96 -4.10
C VAL A 40 -7.54 1.00 -3.12
N PHE A 41 -6.42 1.40 -2.54
CA PHE A 41 -5.87 0.77 -1.36
C PHE A 41 -6.64 1.28 -0.14
N VAL A 42 -7.06 0.37 0.72
CA VAL A 42 -7.79 0.66 1.96
C VAL A 42 -6.96 0.13 3.13
N GLU A 43 -6.77 0.97 4.14
CA GLU A 43 -6.11 0.58 5.38
C GLU A 43 -6.92 -0.51 6.09
N ARG A 44 -6.23 -1.52 6.63
CA ARG A 44 -6.85 -2.60 7.40
C ARG A 44 -7.28 -2.06 8.76
N ALA A 45 -8.43 -2.53 9.26
CA ALA A 45 -8.95 -2.11 10.56
C ALA A 45 -7.94 -2.31 11.72
N ALA A 46 -7.14 -3.37 11.67
CA ALA A 46 -6.08 -3.62 12.65
C ALA A 46 -4.98 -2.54 12.70
N GLY A 47 -4.80 -1.78 11.62
CA GLY A 47 -3.87 -0.65 11.53
C GLY A 47 -4.45 0.68 11.99
N ALA A 48 -5.78 0.78 12.13
CA ALA A 48 -6.51 1.99 12.50
C ALA A 48 -7.03 1.94 13.95
N ARG A 49 -6.29 1.31 14.88
CA ARG A 49 -6.73 1.02 16.26
C ARG A 49 -7.33 2.21 17.01
N ASP A 50 -6.86 3.43 16.72
CA ASP A 50 -7.29 4.67 17.37
C ASP A 50 -8.11 5.60 16.45
N ARG A 51 -8.43 5.16 15.22
CA ARG A 51 -9.15 5.96 14.22
C ARG A 51 -10.48 5.30 13.84
N LYS A 52 -11.55 6.09 13.93
CA LYS A 52 -12.89 5.68 13.45
C LYS A 52 -12.98 5.57 11.93
N LEU A 53 -12.03 6.14 11.20
CA LEU A 53 -11.98 6.17 9.74
C LEU A 53 -10.72 5.46 9.24
N LEU A 54 -10.88 4.67 8.19
CA LEU A 54 -9.78 4.00 7.48
C LEU A 54 -9.19 4.96 6.45
N ASN A 55 -7.88 4.98 6.34
CA ASN A 55 -7.22 5.72 5.27
C ASN A 55 -7.39 4.98 3.93
N THR A 56 -7.50 5.75 2.84
CA THR A 56 -7.56 5.20 1.48
C THR A 56 -6.55 5.91 0.59
N ILE A 57 -5.87 5.14 -0.26
CA ILE A 57 -4.95 5.68 -1.27
C ILE A 57 -5.49 5.29 -2.64
N GLY A 58 -5.69 6.31 -3.47
CA GLY A 58 -6.25 6.18 -4.82
C GLY A 58 -5.54 7.09 -5.80
N ILE A 59 -5.98 7.07 -7.07
CA ILE A 59 -5.30 7.77 -8.17
C ILE A 59 -5.12 9.28 -7.91
N ARG A 60 -6.05 9.92 -7.19
CA ARG A 60 -5.94 11.35 -6.83
C ARG A 60 -4.74 11.65 -5.94
N HIS A 61 -4.41 10.76 -5.00
CA HIS A 61 -3.24 10.90 -4.13
C HIS A 61 -1.93 10.78 -4.92
N VAL A 62 -1.92 9.87 -5.90
CA VAL A 62 -0.80 9.71 -6.84
C VAL A 62 -0.64 10.96 -7.69
N ALA A 63 -1.74 11.47 -8.27
CA ALA A 63 -1.73 12.69 -9.08
C ALA A 63 -1.26 13.91 -8.27
N ASN A 64 -1.69 14.02 -7.01
CA ASN A 64 -1.24 15.08 -6.10
C ASN A 64 0.25 15.00 -5.80
N SER A 65 0.77 13.79 -5.60
CA SER A 65 2.21 13.58 -5.39
C SER A 65 3.01 13.97 -6.64
N ILE A 66 2.56 13.61 -7.84
CA ILE A 66 3.20 14.01 -9.11
C ILE A 66 3.16 15.53 -9.28
N ARG A 67 2.04 16.18 -8.95
CA ARG A 67 1.92 17.64 -9.03
C ARG A 67 2.87 18.35 -8.08
N THR A 68 3.08 17.79 -6.89
CA THR A 68 3.89 18.41 -5.82
C THR A 68 5.38 18.19 -6.05
N HIS A 69 5.78 16.99 -6.46
CA HIS A 69 7.19 16.57 -6.53
C HIS A 69 7.72 16.36 -7.94
N GLY A 70 6.87 16.54 -8.95
CA GLY A 70 7.18 16.32 -10.36
C GLY A 70 7.15 14.84 -10.78
N MET A 71 7.39 14.59 -12.06
CA MET A 71 7.36 13.24 -12.64
C MET A 71 8.47 12.31 -12.14
N GLY A 72 9.54 12.86 -11.53
CA GLY A 72 10.67 12.08 -11.01
C GLY A 72 10.28 11.04 -9.96
N ILE A 73 9.18 11.27 -9.23
CA ILE A 73 8.69 10.33 -8.22
C ILE A 73 8.27 8.99 -8.80
N MET A 74 7.91 8.93 -10.08
CA MET A 74 7.50 7.68 -10.72
C MET A 74 8.66 6.68 -10.74
N ASN A 75 9.84 7.14 -11.18
CA ASN A 75 11.04 6.30 -11.23
C ASN A 75 11.47 5.87 -9.82
N THR A 76 11.42 6.80 -8.86
CA THR A 76 11.69 6.50 -7.45
C THR A 76 10.72 5.46 -6.90
N THR A 77 9.43 5.58 -7.19
CA THR A 77 8.37 4.64 -6.76
C THR A 77 8.61 3.25 -7.33
N VAL A 78 8.85 3.14 -8.65
CA VAL A 78 9.17 1.86 -9.31
C VAL A 78 10.40 1.21 -8.68
N ASN A 79 11.46 1.99 -8.43
CA ASN A 79 12.68 1.48 -7.81
C ASN A 79 12.44 0.97 -6.37
N PHE A 80 11.69 1.70 -5.53
CA PHE A 80 11.37 1.23 -4.18
C PHE A 80 10.58 -0.09 -4.19
N VAL A 81 9.58 -0.20 -5.07
CA VAL A 81 8.79 -1.42 -5.22
C VAL A 81 9.67 -2.57 -5.69
N TYR A 82 10.50 -2.35 -6.72
CA TYR A 82 11.43 -3.35 -7.22
C TYR A 82 12.38 -3.85 -6.13
N GLN A 83 13.05 -2.95 -5.42
CA GLN A 83 13.99 -3.31 -4.34
C GLN A 83 13.30 -4.04 -3.19
N TYR A 84 12.05 -3.70 -2.88
CA TYR A 84 11.27 -4.42 -1.86
C TYR A 84 10.94 -5.84 -2.31
N LEU A 85 10.41 -5.99 -3.54
CA LEU A 85 10.05 -7.29 -4.09
C LEU A 85 11.28 -8.19 -4.27
N ALA A 86 12.40 -7.66 -4.78
CA ALA A 86 13.64 -8.40 -4.92
C ALA A 86 14.14 -8.98 -3.59
N ARG A 87 14.09 -8.18 -2.50
CA ARG A 87 14.44 -8.65 -1.15
C ARG A 87 13.49 -9.72 -0.64
N LYS A 88 12.17 -9.54 -0.81
CA LYS A 88 11.17 -10.54 -0.40
C LYS A 88 11.29 -11.83 -1.21
N PHE A 89 11.57 -11.73 -2.50
CA PHE A 89 11.78 -12.87 -3.37
C PHE A 89 13.07 -13.63 -3.02
N ASN A 90 14.15 -12.92 -2.67
CA ASN A 90 15.38 -13.57 -2.21
C ASN A 90 15.14 -14.40 -0.94
N VAL A 91 14.47 -13.84 0.06
CA VAL A 91 14.07 -14.56 1.28
C VAL A 91 13.15 -15.74 0.96
N PHE A 92 12.16 -15.54 0.08
CA PHE A 92 11.27 -16.60 -0.37
C PHE A 92 12.02 -17.73 -1.09
N SER A 93 12.98 -17.41 -1.96
CA SER A 93 13.80 -18.42 -2.64
C SER A 93 14.66 -19.20 -1.65
N GLN A 94 15.21 -18.55 -0.61
CA GLN A 94 15.96 -19.24 0.44
C GLN A 94 15.08 -20.27 1.15
N PHE A 95 13.85 -19.91 1.52
CA PHE A 95 12.89 -20.85 2.10
C PHE A 95 12.59 -22.03 1.17
N LEU A 96 12.40 -21.78 -0.13
CA LEU A 96 12.17 -22.86 -1.10
C LEU A 96 13.36 -23.82 -1.25
N TYR A 97 14.59 -23.30 -1.15
CA TYR A 97 15.80 -24.13 -1.20
C TYR A 97 16.04 -24.91 0.10
N ASP A 98 15.74 -24.30 1.26
CA ASP A 98 15.91 -24.94 2.58
C ASP A 98 14.93 -26.11 2.77
N ASP A 99 13.69 -26.00 2.25
CA ASP A 99 12.71 -27.11 2.22
C ASP A 99 13.12 -28.27 1.30
N HIS A 100 14.18 -28.12 0.49
CA HIS A 100 14.77 -29.19 -0.32
C HIS A 100 15.99 -29.86 0.32
N ILE A 101 16.35 -29.51 1.57
CA ILE A 101 17.38 -30.19 2.36
C ILE A 101 16.78 -30.64 3.71
N ARG A 102 15.89 -31.64 3.67
CA ARG A 102 15.84 -32.82 4.57
C ARG A 102 14.63 -33.69 4.28
#